data_AF-F4MX31-F1
#
_entry.id   AF-F4MX31-F1
#
_cell.length_a   1.000
_cell.length_b   1.000
_cell.length_c   1.000
_cell.angle_alpha   90.00
_cell.angle_beta   90.00
_cell.angle_gamma   90.00
#
_symmetry.space_group_name_H-M   'P 1'
#
loop_
_entity.id
_entity.type
_entity.pdbx_description
1 polymer ?
#
loop_
_entity_poly.entity_id
_entity_poly.type
_entity_poly.pdbx_seq_one_letter_code
_entity_poly.pdbx_strand_id
1 'polypeptide(L)'
;MRLTAWGKKVYARRKETVERNFADAKQHHGHRYARFRGLMKVQMQCLLAAAAQNIKKMALLELFCCLLTKYDIHGRAIKWLKIFRALLKGVNEWPGKNIAIATFSR
;
A
#
# COMPACT_ATOMS: atom_id res chain seq x y z
N MET A 1 1.16 10.81 17.14
CA MET A 1 0.20 10.85 16.00
C MET A 1 -1.16 10.17 16.28
N ARG A 2 -1.26 9.02 16.97
CA ARG A 2 -2.55 8.31 17.19
C ARG A 2 -3.66 9.15 17.84
N LEU A 3 -3.30 10.01 18.79
CA LEU A 3 -4.25 10.78 19.60
C LEU A 3 -4.77 12.05 18.91
N THR A 4 -4.14 12.50 17.81
CA THR A 4 -4.59 13.70 17.10
C THR A 4 -5.91 13.43 16.37
N ALA A 5 -6.72 14.48 16.13
CA ALA A 5 -7.99 14.35 15.41
C ALA A 5 -7.83 13.68 14.04
N TRP A 6 -6.76 14.04 13.32
CA TRP A 6 -6.39 13.41 12.05
C TRP A 6 -6.01 11.93 12.22
N GLY A 7 -5.21 11.60 13.25
CA GLY A 7 -4.82 10.21 13.55
C GLY A 7 -6.03 9.32 13.86
N LYS A 8 -7.00 9.82 14.63
CA LYS A 8 -8.27 9.12 14.91
C LYS A 8 -9.07 8.86 13.62
N LYS A 9 -9.18 9.84 12.72
CA LYS A 9 -9.87 9.70 11.43
C LYS A 9 -9.19 8.67 10.51
N VAL A 10 -7.85 8.67 10.46
CA VAL A 10 -7.08 7.69 9.67
C VAL A 10 -7.21 6.29 10.26
N TYR A 11 -7.11 6.15 11.58
CA TYR A 11 -7.25 4.87 12.26
C TYR A 11 -8.66 4.26 12.04
N ALA A 12 -9.71 5.09 12.09
CA ALA A 12 -11.08 4.67 11.82
C ALA A 12 -11.27 4.10 10.41
N ARG A 13 -10.58 4.62 9.38
CA ARG A 13 -10.61 4.05 8.01
C ARG A 13 -9.71 2.82 7.87
N ARG A 14 -8.57 2.81 8.57
CA ARG A 14 -7.63 1.69 8.52
C ARG A 14 -8.24 0.43 9.12
N LYS A 15 -9.01 0.52 10.21
CA LYS A 15 -9.63 -0.65 10.84
C LYS A 15 -10.40 -1.49 9.80
N GLU A 16 -11.20 -0.83 8.97
CA GLU A 16 -12.05 -1.51 7.99
C GLU A 16 -11.22 -2.12 6.84
N THR A 17 -10.21 -1.41 6.37
CA THR A 17 -9.34 -1.92 5.29
C THR A 17 -8.44 -3.06 5.77
N VAL A 18 -7.96 -2.97 7.02
CA VAL A 18 -7.10 -3.98 7.64
C VAL A 18 -7.86 -5.30 7.81
N GLU A 19 -9.08 -5.27 8.34
CA GLU A 19 -9.89 -6.48 8.51
C GLU A 19 -10.17 -7.18 7.16
N ARG A 20 -10.49 -6.42 6.11
CA ARG A 20 -10.68 -7.00 4.76
C ARG A 20 -9.40 -7.65 4.21
N ASN A 21 -8.26 -6.96 4.33
CA ASN A 21 -6.98 -7.52 3.89
C ASN A 21 -6.61 -8.80 4.65
N PHE A 22 -6.90 -8.86 5.95
CA PHE A 22 -6.70 -10.07 6.77
C PHE A 22 -7.62 -11.21 6.32
N ALA A 23 -8.90 -10.92 6.04
CA ALA A 23 -9.85 -11.92 5.52
C ALA A 23 -9.37 -12.50 4.18
N ASP A 24 -8.94 -11.65 3.25
CA ASP A 24 -8.41 -12.08 1.94
C ASP A 24 -7.13 -12.90 2.10
N ALA A 25 -6.22 -12.49 2.97
CA ALA A 25 -4.99 -13.23 3.23
C ALA A 25 -5.27 -14.61 3.87
N LYS A 26 -6.28 -14.67 4.75
CA LYS A 26 -6.75 -15.92 5.36
C LYS A 26 -7.31 -16.88 4.31
N GLN A 27 -8.08 -16.38 3.35
CA GLN A 27 -8.73 -17.21 2.34
C GLN A 27 -7.80 -17.59 1.18
N HIS A 28 -7.05 -16.63 0.63
CA HIS A 28 -6.29 -16.81 -0.61
C HIS A 28 -4.82 -17.15 -0.42
N HIS A 29 -4.22 -16.84 0.74
CA HIS A 29 -2.78 -17.07 1.00
C HIS A 29 -2.52 -18.13 2.08
N GLY A 30 -3.57 -18.86 2.48
CA GLY A 30 -3.45 -20.00 3.40
C GLY A 30 -3.07 -19.58 4.82
N HIS A 31 -3.44 -18.37 5.27
CA HIS A 31 -3.18 -17.91 6.64
C HIS A 31 -4.17 -18.49 7.68
N ARG A 32 -4.98 -19.50 7.31
CA ARG A 32 -5.82 -20.23 8.28
C ARG A 32 -4.99 -20.99 9.31
N TYR A 33 -3.81 -21.48 8.91
CA TYR A 33 -2.91 -22.25 9.76
C TYR A 33 -1.47 -21.82 9.50
N ALA A 34 -0.63 -21.90 10.53
CA ALA A 34 0.81 -21.77 10.39
C ALA A 34 1.35 -23.02 9.67
N ARG A 35 1.65 -22.90 8.37
CA ARG A 35 2.15 -24.01 7.55
C ARG A 35 3.60 -24.38 7.85
N PHE A 36 4.38 -23.42 8.34
CA PHE A 36 5.79 -23.61 8.67
C PHE A 36 6.01 -23.65 10.18
N ARG A 37 7.04 -24.40 10.61
CA ARG A 37 7.49 -24.42 12.00
C ARG A 37 8.49 -23.28 12.26
N GLY A 38 8.32 -22.58 13.37
CA GLY A 38 9.18 -21.48 13.81
C GLY A 38 8.72 -20.11 13.32
N LEU A 39 8.88 -19.09 14.18
CA LEU A 39 8.38 -17.73 13.97
C LEU A 39 8.88 -17.14 12.65
N MET A 40 10.18 -17.24 12.36
CA MET A 40 10.78 -16.63 11.17
C MET A 40 10.17 -17.15 9.87
N LYS A 41 9.89 -18.46 9.78
CA LYS A 41 9.32 -19.06 8.56
C LYS A 41 7.86 -18.65 8.36
N VAL A 42 7.09 -18.56 9.44
CA VAL A 42 5.71 -18.04 9.41
C VAL A 42 5.70 -16.56 9.03
N GLN A 43 6.60 -15.76 9.61
CA GLN A 43 6.76 -14.35 9.25
C GLN A 43 7.09 -14.19 7.76
N MET A 44 8.02 -15.00 7.23
CA MET A 44 8.36 -14.96 5.81
C MET A 44 7.16 -15.26 4.91
N GLN A 45 6.33 -16.26 5.26
CA GLN A 45 5.07 -16.52 4.55
C GLN A 45 4.16 -15.29 4.54
N CYS A 46 3.96 -14.67 5.71
CA CYS A 46 3.09 -13.50 5.84
C CYS A 46 3.62 -12.30 5.04
N LEU A 47 4.93 -12.05 5.07
CA LEU A 47 5.56 -10.95 4.36
C LEU A 47 5.49 -11.13 2.84
N LEU A 48 5.74 -12.34 2.34
CA LEU A 48 5.63 -12.65 0.91
C LEU A 48 4.18 -12.49 0.42
N ALA A 49 3.20 -12.96 1.19
CA ALA A 49 1.79 -12.78 0.87
C ALA A 49 1.40 -11.30 0.82
N ALA A 50 1.82 -10.51 1.82
CA ALA A 50 1.57 -9.07 1.86
C ALA A 50 2.25 -8.33 0.69
N ALA A 51 3.47 -8.72 0.33
CA ALA A 51 4.18 -8.16 -0.82
C ALA A 51 3.42 -8.43 -2.13
N ALA A 52 2.94 -9.65 -2.34
CA ALA A 52 2.14 -10.00 -3.51
C ALA A 52 0.83 -9.19 -3.58
N GLN A 53 0.12 -9.04 -2.46
CA GLN A 53 -1.08 -8.20 -2.38
C GLN A 53 -0.80 -6.73 -2.70
N ASN A 54 0.32 -6.18 -2.22
CA ASN A 54 0.73 -4.81 -2.50
C ASN A 54 1.05 -4.62 -3.99
N ILE A 55 1.77 -5.56 -4.61
CA ILE A 55 2.08 -5.52 -6.05
C ILE A 55 0.79 -5.55 -6.87
N LYS A 56 -0.15 -6.45 -6.56
CA LYS A 56 -1.46 -6.51 -7.22
C LYS A 56 -2.20 -5.18 -7.14
N LYS A 57 -2.19 -4.54 -5.97
CA LYS A 57 -2.84 -3.23 -5.77
C LYS A 57 -2.18 -2.13 -6.62
N MET A 58 -0.85 -2.10 -6.69
CA MET A 58 -0.13 -1.12 -7.53
C MET A 58 -0.44 -1.33 -9.01
N ALA A 59 -0.42 -2.58 -9.48
CA ALA A 59 -0.75 -2.90 -10.88
C ALA A 59 -2.19 -2.50 -11.25
N LEU A 60 -3.16 -2.71 -10.36
CA LEU A 60 -4.55 -2.29 -10.58
C LEU A 60 -4.69 -0.76 -10.63
N LEU A 61 -3.97 -0.04 -9.77
CA LEU A 61 -3.94 1.42 -9.79
C LEU A 61 -3.31 1.96 -11.06
N GLU A 62 -2.21 1.35 -11.51
CA GLU A 62 -1.54 1.72 -12.75
C GLU A 62 -2.45 1.49 -13.95
N LEU A 63 -3.08 0.31 -14.05
CA LEU A 63 -4.04 0.01 -15.10
C LEU A 63 -5.20 1.02 -15.10
N PHE A 64 -5.75 1.34 -13.92
CA PHE A 64 -6.82 2.32 -13.79
C PHE A 64 -6.37 3.71 -14.26
N CYS A 65 -5.18 4.16 -13.88
CA CYS A 65 -4.60 5.42 -14.37
C CYS A 65 -4.40 5.40 -15.89
N CYS A 66 -3.89 4.31 -16.46
CA CYS A 66 -3.75 4.15 -17.91
C CYS A 66 -5.09 4.21 -18.64
N LEU A 67 -6.13 3.55 -18.11
CA LEU A 67 -7.48 3.62 -18.65
C LEU A 67 -8.03 5.05 -18.60
N LEU A 68 -7.90 5.73 -17.46
CA LEU A 68 -8.31 7.13 -17.36
C LEU A 68 -7.58 8.03 -18.38
N THR A 69 -6.29 7.81 -18.61
CA THR A 69 -5.55 8.58 -19.64
C THR A 69 -5.95 8.24 -21.07
N LYS A 70 -6.47 7.04 -21.34
CA LYS A 70 -6.95 6.60 -22.66
C LYS A 70 -8.36 7.14 -22.97
N TYR A 71 -9.23 7.21 -21.95
CA TYR A 71 -10.61 7.69 -22.08
C TYR A 71 -10.77 9.20 -21.82
N ASP A 72 -9.69 9.91 -21.48
CA ASP A 72 -9.72 11.35 -21.29
C ASP A 72 -9.69 12.11 -22.62
N ILE A 73 -10.88 12.48 -23.10
CA ILE A 73 -11.12 13.20 -24.36
C ILE A 73 -10.56 14.65 -24.34
N HIS A 74 -10.26 15.22 -23.16
CA HIS A 74 -9.88 16.64 -23.00
C HIS A 74 -8.42 16.89 -22.52
N GLY A 75 -7.55 15.88 -22.45
CA GLY A 75 -6.14 16.05 -22.07
C GLY A 75 -5.88 16.51 -20.62
N ARG A 76 -6.92 16.53 -19.77
CA ARG A 76 -6.82 16.85 -18.34
C ARG A 76 -6.05 15.77 -17.57
N ALA A 77 -6.26 14.50 -17.88
CA ALA A 77 -5.56 13.37 -17.31
C ALA A 77 -4.05 13.44 -17.60
N ILE A 78 -3.65 13.87 -18.80
CA ILE A 78 -2.23 14.07 -19.15
C ILE A 78 -1.60 15.19 -18.30
N LYS A 79 -2.32 16.28 -18.06
CA LYS A 79 -1.87 17.37 -17.18
C LYS A 79 -1.69 16.88 -15.74
N TRP A 80 -2.67 16.16 -15.19
CA TRP A 80 -2.59 15.57 -13.85
C TRP A 80 -1.51 14.50 -13.74
N LEU A 81 -1.27 13.70 -14.77
CA LEU A 81 -0.20 12.69 -14.81
C LEU A 81 1.18 13.35 -14.75
N LYS A 82 1.39 14.46 -15.47
CA LYS A 82 2.63 15.26 -15.40
C LYS A 82 2.84 15.86 -14.00
N ILE A 83 1.80 16.41 -13.40
CA ILE A 83 1.84 16.95 -12.03
C ILE A 83 2.14 15.84 -11.02
N PHE A 84 1.47 14.69 -11.12
CA PHE A 84 1.70 13.53 -10.25
C PHE A 84 3.14 13.00 -10.37
N ARG A 85 3.68 12.91 -11.59
CA ARG A 85 5.07 12.47 -11.83
C ARG A 85 6.08 13.49 -11.28
N ALA A 86 5.78 14.79 -11.31
CA ALA A 86 6.60 15.82 -10.68
C ALA A 86 6.55 15.74 -9.14
N LEU A 87 5.36 15.51 -8.56
CA LEU A 87 5.20 15.30 -7.12
C LEU A 87 5.93 14.04 -6.63
N LEU A 88 5.92 12.95 -7.40
CA LEU A 88 6.68 11.74 -7.10
C LEU A 88 8.20 11.97 -7.08
N LYS A 89 8.73 12.87 -7.92
CA LYS A 89 10.14 13.29 -7.83
C LYS A 89 10.41 14.02 -6.51
N GLY A 90 9.54 14.94 -6.10
CA GLY A 90 9.67 15.64 -4.82
C GLY A 90 9.55 14.74 -3.58
N VAL A 91 8.73 13.69 -3.63
CA VAL A 91 8.72 12.64 -2.58
C VAL A 91 10.04 11.87 -2.53
N ASN A 92 10.75 11.75 -3.65
CA ASN A 92 12.04 11.08 -3.68
C ASN A 92 13.19 11.90 -3.05
N GLU A 93 13.04 13.21 -2.95
CA GLU A 93 14.04 14.13 -2.39
C GLU A 93 13.74 14.49 -0.92
N TRP A 94 12.73 13.87 -0.32
CA TRP A 94 12.28 14.22 1.03
C TRP A 94 13.32 13.89 2.12
N PRO A 95 13.75 14.86 2.95
CA PRO A 95 14.81 14.68 3.95
C PRO A 95 14.41 13.72 5.09
N GLY A 96 13.11 13.45 5.27
CA GLY A 96 12.58 12.52 6.27
C GLY A 96 12.62 11.04 5.89
N LYS A 97 13.10 10.67 4.70
CA LYS A 97 13.19 9.27 4.23
C LYS A 97 13.94 8.35 5.22
N ASN A 98 15.01 8.86 5.83
CA ASN A 98 15.83 8.10 6.77
C ASN A 98 15.13 7.83 8.12
N ILE A 99 14.20 8.69 8.54
CA ILE A 99 13.49 8.60 9.83
C ILE A 99 12.36 7.55 9.77
N ALA A 100 11.68 7.46 8.62
CA ALA A 100 10.64 6.46 8.38
C ALA A 100 11.20 5.03 8.23
N ILE A 101 12.42 4.89 7.70
CA ILE A 101 13.13 3.61 7.62
C ILE A 101 13.58 3.16 9.02
N ALA A 102 14.12 4.07 9.84
CA ALA A 102 14.56 3.77 11.21
C ALA A 102 13.43 3.35 12.17
N THR A 103 12.18 3.74 11.89
CA THR A 103 11.01 3.40 12.72
C THR A 103 10.34 2.09 12.32
N PHE A 104 10.63 1.53 11.14
CA PHE A 104 10.10 0.25 10.68
C PHE A 104 11.08 -0.92 10.88
N SER A 105 12.35 -0.63 11.18
CA SER A 105 13.41 -1.62 11.47
C SER A 105 13.50 -2.04 12.95
N ARG A 106 12.43 -1.86 13.75
CA ARG A 106 12.34 -2.30 15.15
C ARG A 106 11.11 -3.16 15.38
#